data_AF-A0A556PNW7-F1
#
_entry.id   AF-A0A556PNW7-F1
#
_cell.length_a   1.000
_cell.length_b   1.000
_cell.length_c   1.000
_cell.angle_alpha   90.00
_cell.angle_beta   90.00
_cell.angle_gamma   90.00
#
_symmetry.space_group_name_H-M   'P 1'
#
loop_
_entity.id
_entity.type
_entity.pdbx_description
1 polymer ?
#
loop_
_entity_poly.entity_id
_entity_poly.type
_entity_poly.pdbx_seq_one_letter_code
_entity_poly.pdbx_strand_id
1 'polypeptide(L)'
;MDSGVVATVGAAITTGEFNPDNSDPSSLVSNLGLGWVALVMIIVACVTTNVVNLMAAGISITNVTKKIKPLHSVWAVTILAGFPMLIPLYMASFLDTLMMFLDYIGMALAALLGILLTDYFFVRKRKYEVNQLELKDGKYWYFKGVNLRAIFVWLVGVIFYLVINPLPLFTETVGAVYPTIIVTAVLYLIVSKINPKQ
;
A
#
# COMPACT_ATOMS: atom_id res chain seq x y z
N MET A 1 -5.20 16.80 -4.99
CA MET A 1 -5.62 18.20 -4.78
C MET A 1 -6.71 18.13 -3.76
N ASP A 2 -6.30 18.20 -2.50
CA ASP A 2 -7.15 17.84 -1.37
C ASP A 2 -8.12 18.99 -1.10
N SER A 3 -9.37 18.64 -0.81
CA SER A 3 -10.46 19.58 -0.53
C SER A 3 -10.11 20.62 0.56
N GLY A 4 -9.17 20.30 1.46
CA GLY A 4 -8.64 21.23 2.48
C GLY A 4 -7.82 22.40 1.91
N VAL A 5 -7.12 22.22 0.79
CA VAL A 5 -6.34 23.30 0.14
C VAL A 5 -7.26 24.32 -0.54
N VAL A 6 -8.37 23.86 -1.09
CA VAL A 6 -9.37 24.75 -1.72
C VAL A 6 -10.14 25.54 -0.66
N ALA A 7 -10.44 24.92 0.47
CA ALA A 7 -11.12 25.56 1.60
C ALA A 7 -10.26 26.64 2.28
N THR A 8 -8.95 26.39 2.47
CA THR A 8 -8.01 27.37 3.04
C THR A 8 -7.82 28.59 2.16
N VAL A 9 -7.66 28.38 0.84
CA VAL A 9 -7.57 29.47 -0.12
C VAL A 9 -8.87 30.29 -0.15
N GLY A 10 -10.03 29.64 -0.14
CA GLY A 10 -11.33 30.31 -0.10
C GLY A 10 -11.56 31.14 1.18
N ALA A 11 -11.18 30.60 2.33
CA ALA A 11 -11.28 31.29 3.62
C ALA A 11 -10.32 32.47 3.71
N ALA A 12 -9.05 32.30 3.29
CA ALA A 12 -8.06 33.37 3.30
C ALA A 12 -8.46 34.56 2.42
N ILE A 13 -9.13 34.31 1.29
CA ILE A 13 -9.65 35.37 0.40
C ILE A 13 -10.83 36.12 1.02
N THR A 14 -11.62 35.47 1.88
CA THR A 14 -12.83 36.08 2.47
C THR A 14 -12.58 36.72 3.84
N THR A 15 -11.66 36.21 4.65
CA THR A 15 -11.39 36.73 6.01
C THR A 15 -10.07 37.49 6.15
N GLY A 16 -9.15 37.41 5.18
CA GLY A 16 -7.89 38.15 5.19
C GLY A 16 -6.83 37.66 6.21
N GLU A 17 -7.17 36.70 7.06
CA GLU A 17 -6.23 36.06 8.00
C GLU A 17 -5.86 34.65 7.52
N PHE A 18 -4.55 34.40 7.38
CA PHE A 18 -4.02 33.07 7.09
C PHE A 18 -3.82 32.31 8.40
N ASN A 19 -4.81 31.51 8.79
CA ASN A 19 -4.66 30.57 9.90
C ASN A 19 -4.47 29.14 9.35
N PRO A 20 -3.31 28.48 9.57
CA PRO A 20 -3.07 27.11 9.11
C PRO A 20 -4.06 26.08 9.70
N ASP A 21 -4.76 26.41 10.78
CA ASP A 21 -5.81 25.55 11.33
C ASP A 21 -7.08 25.50 10.45
N ASN A 22 -7.28 26.46 9.53
CA ASN A 22 -8.38 26.42 8.54
C ASN A 22 -8.21 25.30 7.49
N SER A 23 -7.06 24.63 7.46
CA SER A 23 -6.79 23.46 6.60
C SER A 23 -7.58 22.23 7.01
N ASP A 24 -7.92 22.15 8.30
CA ASP A 24 -8.69 21.06 8.85
C ASP A 24 -10.18 21.42 8.82
N PRO A 25 -10.98 20.86 7.89
CA PRO A 25 -12.41 21.14 7.83
C PRO A 25 -13.15 20.83 9.14
N SER A 26 -12.55 20.01 10.02
CA SER A 26 -13.08 19.68 11.35
C SER A 26 -13.02 20.87 12.33
N SER A 27 -11.97 21.70 12.26
CA SER A 27 -11.75 22.85 13.14
C SER A 27 -12.69 24.02 12.78
N LEU A 28 -12.92 24.24 11.48
CA LEU A 28 -13.85 25.21 10.93
C LEU A 28 -15.30 24.93 11.34
N VAL A 29 -15.70 23.65 11.30
CA VAL A 29 -17.06 23.22 11.66
C VAL A 29 -17.26 23.21 13.19
N SER A 30 -16.19 22.97 13.96
CA SER A 30 -16.21 23.08 15.43
C SER A 30 -16.47 24.52 15.90
N ASN A 31 -15.79 25.51 15.31
CA ASN A 31 -15.98 26.93 15.63
C ASN A 31 -17.39 27.46 15.29
N LEU A 32 -18.13 26.79 14.40
CA LEU A 32 -19.51 27.11 14.03
C LEU A 32 -20.58 26.44 14.93
N GLY A 33 -20.17 25.75 16.00
CA GLY A 33 -21.08 25.02 16.88
C GLY A 33 -21.62 23.71 16.29
N LEU A 34 -21.07 23.26 15.16
CA LEU A 34 -21.50 22.08 14.41
C LEU A 34 -20.57 20.87 14.66
N GLY A 35 -19.78 20.87 15.74
CA GLY A 35 -18.83 19.80 16.05
C GLY A 35 -19.45 18.40 16.12
N TRP A 36 -20.73 18.30 16.48
CA TRP A 36 -21.48 17.02 16.45
C TRP A 36 -21.73 16.51 15.03
N VAL A 37 -21.97 17.40 14.06
CA VAL A 37 -22.10 17.04 12.63
C VAL A 37 -20.75 16.56 12.10
N ALA A 38 -19.67 17.25 12.45
CA ALA A 38 -18.31 16.83 12.10
C ALA A 38 -18.00 15.43 12.66
N LEU A 39 -18.34 15.16 13.92
CA LEU A 39 -18.17 13.84 14.53
C LEU A 39 -18.92 12.75 13.75
N VAL A 40 -20.19 12.97 13.42
CA VAL A 40 -21.00 12.02 12.63
C VAL A 40 -20.38 11.80 11.26
N MET A 41 -19.95 12.87 10.58
CA MET A 41 -19.29 12.78 9.27
C MET A 41 -17.98 11.97 9.34
N ILE A 42 -17.15 12.19 10.36
CA ILE A 42 -15.91 11.43 10.57
C ILE A 42 -16.22 9.94 10.81
N ILE A 43 -17.22 9.63 11.64
CA ILE A 43 -17.63 8.24 11.89
C ILE A 43 -18.10 7.57 10.60
N VAL A 44 -18.99 8.22 9.85
CA VAL A 44 -19.50 7.70 8.58
C VAL A 44 -18.34 7.50 7.60
N ALA A 45 -17.45 8.48 7.43
CA ALA A 45 -16.31 8.39 6.54
C ALA A 45 -15.35 7.25 6.92
N CYS A 46 -15.07 7.07 8.22
CA CYS A 46 -14.24 5.99 8.73
C CYS A 46 -14.87 4.62 8.46
N VAL A 47 -16.17 4.47 8.76
CA VAL A 47 -16.91 3.23 8.48
C VAL A 47 -16.91 2.91 6.98
N THR A 48 -17.22 3.89 6.13
CA THR A 48 -17.21 3.70 4.67
C THR A 48 -15.84 3.26 4.18
N THR A 49 -14.77 3.89 4.65
CA THR A 49 -13.39 3.54 4.27
C THR A 49 -13.04 2.11 4.70
N ASN A 50 -13.40 1.73 5.92
CA ASN A 50 -13.15 0.38 6.43
C ASN A 50 -13.94 -0.67 5.64
N VAL A 51 -15.20 -0.40 5.29
CA VAL A 51 -16.02 -1.30 4.46
C VAL A 51 -15.40 -1.51 3.07
N VAL A 52 -14.96 -0.43 2.42
CA VAL A 52 -14.32 -0.51 1.10
C VAL A 52 -13.02 -1.33 1.16
N ASN A 53 -12.19 -1.10 2.18
CA ASN A 53 -10.95 -1.86 2.37
C ASN A 53 -11.23 -3.36 2.60
N LEU A 54 -12.24 -3.69 3.40
CA LEU A 54 -12.65 -5.09 3.64
C LEU A 54 -13.18 -5.76 2.38
N MET A 55 -14.00 -5.06 1.58
CA MET A 55 -14.50 -5.59 0.30
C MET A 55 -13.35 -5.86 -0.68
N ALA A 56 -12.41 -4.92 -0.82
CA ALA A 56 -11.24 -5.08 -1.69
C ALA A 56 -10.37 -6.29 -1.27
N ALA A 57 -10.15 -6.47 0.03
CA ALA A 57 -9.44 -7.62 0.57
C ALA A 57 -10.19 -8.94 0.28
N GLY A 58 -11.52 -8.96 0.46
CA GLY A 58 -12.37 -10.13 0.18
C GLY A 58 -12.30 -10.59 -1.28
N ILE A 59 -12.46 -9.67 -2.23
CA ILE A 59 -12.36 -9.95 -3.66
C ILE A 59 -10.96 -10.49 -4.02
N SER A 60 -9.91 -9.90 -3.46
CA SER A 60 -8.53 -10.34 -3.69
C SER A 60 -8.30 -11.78 -3.26
N ILE A 61 -8.82 -12.18 -2.10
CA ILE A 61 -8.69 -13.55 -1.58
C ILE A 61 -9.46 -14.55 -2.46
N THR A 62 -10.70 -14.23 -2.86
CA THR A 62 -11.50 -15.12 -3.72
C THR A 62 -10.85 -15.35 -5.09
N ASN A 63 -10.09 -14.38 -5.60
CA ASN A 63 -9.39 -14.48 -6.88
C ASN A 63 -8.11 -15.33 -6.80
N VAL A 64 -7.36 -15.25 -5.68
CA VAL A 64 -6.08 -15.97 -5.51
C VAL A 64 -6.31 -17.45 -5.20
N THR A 65 -7.31 -17.79 -4.38
CA THR A 65 -7.54 -19.18 -3.94
C THR A 65 -8.87 -19.72 -4.48
N LYS A 66 -8.90 -20.19 -5.73
CA LYS A 66 -10.07 -20.93 -6.28
C LYS A 66 -10.38 -22.26 -5.55
N LYS A 67 -9.50 -22.73 -4.65
CA LYS A 67 -9.60 -24.03 -3.94
C LYS A 67 -9.67 -23.94 -2.41
N ILE A 68 -9.37 -22.79 -1.81
CA ILE A 68 -9.45 -22.62 -0.35
C ILE A 68 -10.76 -21.91 -0.06
N LYS A 69 -11.53 -22.40 0.91
CA LYS A 69 -12.75 -21.71 1.34
C LYS A 69 -12.36 -20.27 1.73
N PRO A 70 -12.98 -19.23 1.15
CA PRO A 70 -12.58 -17.83 1.34
C PRO A 70 -12.34 -17.45 2.81
N LEU A 71 -13.15 -18.04 3.69
CA LEU A 71 -13.07 -17.89 5.13
C LEU A 71 -11.68 -18.23 5.69
N HIS A 72 -11.05 -19.35 5.33
CA HIS A 72 -9.78 -19.77 5.98
C HIS A 72 -8.59 -18.90 5.57
N SER A 73 -8.55 -18.42 4.32
CA SER A 73 -7.53 -17.46 3.87
C SER A 73 -7.74 -16.08 4.49
N VAL A 74 -8.99 -15.64 4.66
CA VAL A 74 -9.31 -14.42 5.42
C VAL A 74 -8.87 -14.58 6.87
N TRP A 75 -9.18 -15.68 7.55
CA TRP A 75 -8.76 -15.92 8.93
C TRP A 75 -7.23 -15.97 9.09
N ALA A 76 -6.50 -16.59 8.16
CA ALA A 76 -5.04 -16.62 8.20
C ALA A 76 -4.44 -15.22 8.04
N VAL A 77 -4.92 -14.42 7.08
CA VAL A 77 -4.45 -13.04 6.87
C VAL A 77 -4.89 -12.13 8.01
N THR A 78 -6.11 -12.26 8.52
CA THR A 78 -6.63 -11.47 9.64
C THR A 78 -5.91 -11.80 10.95
N ILE A 79 -5.54 -13.06 11.20
CA ILE A 79 -4.73 -13.41 12.36
C ILE A 79 -3.29 -12.89 12.16
N LEU A 80 -2.68 -13.13 11.00
CA LEU A 80 -1.27 -12.78 10.79
C LEU A 80 -1.02 -11.27 10.65
N ALA A 81 -1.96 -10.52 10.06
CA ALA A 81 -1.87 -9.07 9.86
C ALA A 81 -2.67 -8.26 10.88
N GLY A 82 -3.81 -8.78 11.36
CA GLY A 82 -4.66 -8.11 12.35
C GLY A 82 -4.21 -8.31 13.79
N PHE A 83 -3.60 -9.45 14.15
CA PHE A 83 -3.05 -9.61 15.51
C PHE A 83 -1.91 -8.62 15.80
N PRO A 84 -0.96 -8.37 14.87
CA PRO A 84 0.02 -7.30 15.04
C PRO A 84 -0.59 -5.90 15.11
N MET A 85 -1.71 -5.64 14.45
CA MET A 85 -2.41 -4.33 14.54
C MET A 85 -2.97 -4.04 15.93
N LEU A 86 -3.12 -5.04 16.80
CA LEU A 86 -3.55 -4.85 18.19
C LEU A 86 -2.38 -4.54 19.13
N ILE A 87 -1.14 -4.79 18.72
CA ILE A 87 0.07 -4.54 19.52
C ILE A 87 0.23 -3.04 19.89
N PRO A 88 -0.01 -2.06 18.99
CA PRO A 88 0.06 -0.63 19.32
C PRO A 88 -0.83 -0.20 20.49
N LEU A 89 -1.95 -0.91 20.76
CA LEU A 89 -2.88 -0.58 21.85
C LEU A 89 -2.31 -0.90 23.25
N TYR A 90 -1.30 -1.76 23.32
CA TYR A 90 -0.67 -2.21 24.58
C TYR A 90 0.77 -1.69 24.75
N MET A 91 1.34 -1.04 23.75
CA MET A 91 2.68 -0.46 23.82
C MET A 91 2.63 0.96 24.39
N ALA A 92 3.68 1.34 25.12
CA ALA A 92 3.79 2.66 25.74
C ALA A 92 3.79 3.82 24.73
N SER A 93 4.17 3.56 23.47
CA SER A 93 4.12 4.51 22.36
C SER A 93 3.34 3.91 21.18
N PHE A 94 2.07 4.30 21.08
CA PHE A 94 1.20 3.93 19.96
C PHE A 94 1.80 4.38 18.62
N LEU A 95 2.35 5.60 18.58
CA LEU A 95 2.88 6.23 17.37
C LEU A 95 4.09 5.46 16.81
N ASP A 96 5.03 5.04 17.66
CA ASP A 96 6.22 4.30 17.20
C ASP A 96 5.83 2.92 16.65
N THR A 97 4.88 2.26 17.30
CA THR A 97 4.38 0.95 16.85
C THR A 97 3.62 1.07 15.52
N LEU A 98 2.87 2.16 15.34
CA LEU A 98 2.20 2.50 14.09
C LEU A 98 3.22 2.75 12.97
N MET A 99 4.24 3.57 13.22
CA MET A 99 5.28 3.85 12.23
C MET A 99 6.01 2.59 11.80
N MET A 100 6.38 1.73 12.75
CA MET A 100 7.00 0.44 12.45
C MET A 100 6.10 -0.45 11.59
N PHE A 101 4.80 -0.47 11.88
CA PHE A 101 3.82 -1.21 11.07
C PHE A 101 3.72 -0.66 9.64
N LEU A 102 3.68 0.66 9.47
CA LEU A 102 3.67 1.29 8.16
C LEU A 102 4.95 1.01 7.38
N ASP A 103 6.11 0.98 8.04
CA ASP A 103 7.38 0.61 7.42
C ASP A 103 7.38 -0.83 6.89
N TYR A 104 6.81 -1.78 7.64
CA TYR A 104 6.70 -3.17 7.19
C TYR A 104 5.77 -3.34 5.97
N ILE A 105 4.68 -2.57 5.90
CA ILE A 105 3.84 -2.55 4.70
C ILE A 105 4.57 -1.86 3.56
N GLY A 106 5.22 -0.73 3.85
CA GLY A 106 5.97 0.08 2.89
C GLY A 106 7.07 -0.73 2.19
N MET A 107 7.87 -1.50 2.94
CA MET A 107 8.94 -2.32 2.36
C MET A 107 8.41 -3.38 1.38
N ALA A 108 7.31 -4.05 1.75
CA ALA A 108 6.71 -5.12 0.93
C ALA A 108 6.10 -4.56 -0.35
N LEU A 109 5.39 -3.44 -0.24
CA LEU A 109 4.78 -2.75 -1.37
C LEU A 109 5.83 -2.10 -2.29
N ALA A 110 6.87 -1.47 -1.74
CA ALA A 110 7.95 -0.88 -2.51
C ALA A 110 8.64 -1.93 -3.42
N ALA A 111 8.99 -3.08 -2.84
CA ALA A 111 9.58 -4.18 -3.60
C ALA A 111 8.64 -4.69 -4.71
N LEU A 112 7.34 -4.82 -4.41
CA LEU A 112 6.32 -5.26 -5.35
C LEU A 112 6.11 -4.26 -6.49
N LEU A 113 6.07 -2.96 -6.19
CA LEU A 113 5.85 -1.90 -7.18
C LEU A 113 6.97 -1.87 -8.23
N GLY A 114 8.24 -1.99 -7.81
CA GLY A 114 9.36 -2.05 -8.75
C GLY A 114 9.26 -3.22 -9.73
N ILE A 115 8.85 -4.40 -9.24
CA ILE A 115 8.60 -5.58 -10.07
C ILE A 115 7.43 -5.33 -11.04
N LEU A 116 6.30 -4.84 -10.53
CA LEU A 116 5.08 -4.66 -11.33
C LEU A 116 5.26 -3.61 -12.43
N LEU A 117 5.87 -2.47 -12.10
CA LEU A 117 6.19 -1.43 -13.09
C LEU A 117 7.13 -1.98 -14.17
N THR A 118 8.12 -2.77 -13.77
CA THR A 118 9.10 -3.34 -14.70
C THR A 118 8.49 -4.40 -15.61
N ASP A 119 7.70 -5.32 -15.04
CA ASP A 119 7.00 -6.35 -15.81
C ASP A 119 6.06 -5.71 -16.84
N TYR A 120 5.30 -4.70 -16.42
CA TYR A 120 4.31 -4.04 -17.26
C TYR A 120 4.94 -3.20 -18.38
N PHE A 121 5.86 -2.30 -18.06
CA PHE A 121 6.41 -1.35 -19.03
C PHE A 121 7.59 -1.89 -19.84
N PHE A 122 8.50 -2.64 -19.22
CA PHE A 122 9.76 -3.03 -19.86
C PHE A 122 9.75 -4.47 -20.39
N VAL A 123 9.26 -5.42 -19.59
CA VAL A 123 9.27 -6.84 -19.98
C VAL A 123 8.17 -7.13 -21.00
N ARG A 124 6.92 -6.78 -20.67
CA ARG A 124 5.74 -7.09 -21.49
C ARG A 124 5.30 -5.94 -22.38
N LYS A 125 5.90 -4.75 -22.22
CA LYS A 125 5.64 -3.56 -23.07
C LYS A 125 4.14 -3.25 -23.22
N ARG A 126 3.41 -3.33 -22.11
CA ARG A 126 1.94 -3.12 -22.01
C ARG A 126 1.07 -4.12 -22.79
N LYS A 127 1.63 -5.25 -23.25
CA LYS A 127 0.90 -6.28 -23.99
C LYS A 127 0.55 -7.46 -23.07
N TYR A 128 -0.57 -7.35 -22.36
CA TYR A 128 -1.15 -8.46 -21.61
C TYR A 128 -2.32 -9.08 -22.39
N GLU A 129 -2.29 -10.39 -22.50
CA GLU A 129 -3.35 -11.21 -23.08
C GLU A 129 -4.30 -11.67 -21.97
N VAL A 130 -5.44 -11.00 -21.81
CA VAL A 130 -6.40 -11.27 -20.72
C VAL A 130 -6.88 -12.73 -20.74
N ASN A 131 -7.10 -13.28 -21.95
CA ASN A 131 -7.55 -14.66 -22.17
C ASN A 131 -6.58 -15.71 -21.59
N GLN A 132 -5.31 -15.36 -21.39
CA GLN A 132 -4.27 -16.25 -20.87
C GLN A 132 -4.12 -16.17 -19.35
N LEU A 133 -4.70 -15.18 -18.68
CA LEU A 133 -4.56 -14.95 -17.24
C LEU A 133 -5.27 -16.01 -16.38
N GLU A 134 -6.36 -16.58 -16.89
CA GLU A 134 -7.17 -17.57 -16.15
C GLU A 134 -6.84 -19.03 -16.52
N LEU A 135 -6.05 -19.25 -17.57
CA LEU A 135 -5.71 -20.58 -18.07
C LEU A 135 -4.66 -21.25 -17.17
N LYS A 136 -5.01 -22.44 -16.66
CA LYS A 136 -4.02 -23.37 -16.10
C LYS A 136 -3.11 -23.84 -17.23
N ASP A 137 -1.80 -23.81 -17.02
CA ASP A 137 -0.75 -24.02 -18.02
C ASP A 137 -0.72 -22.98 -19.16
N GLY A 138 -1.40 -21.84 -18.98
CA GLY A 138 -1.30 -20.69 -19.88
C GLY A 138 0.02 -19.94 -19.75
N LYS A 139 0.21 -18.90 -20.57
CA LYS A 139 1.42 -18.07 -20.65
C LYS A 139 1.87 -17.43 -19.32
N TYR A 140 0.98 -17.31 -18.34
CA TYR A 140 1.26 -16.74 -17.01
C TYR A 140 1.20 -17.76 -15.88
N TRP A 141 1.11 -19.05 -16.19
CA TRP A 141 1.05 -20.11 -15.17
C TRP A 141 2.42 -20.41 -14.56
N TYR A 142 3.53 -20.05 -15.23
CA TYR A 142 4.90 -20.25 -14.75
C TYR A 142 5.11 -21.66 -14.14
N PHE A 143 5.79 -21.78 -13.00
CA PHE A 143 5.99 -23.05 -12.32
C PHE A 143 4.84 -23.30 -11.34
N LYS A 144 3.89 -24.17 -11.73
CA LYS A 144 2.72 -24.57 -10.91
C LYS A 144 1.83 -23.40 -10.44
N GLY A 145 1.74 -22.32 -11.22
CA GLY A 145 0.99 -21.10 -10.88
C GLY A 145 1.83 -20.01 -10.22
N VAL A 146 3.14 -20.19 -10.05
CA VAL A 146 4.00 -19.27 -9.28
C VAL A 146 5.22 -18.81 -10.08
N ASN A 147 5.44 -17.49 -10.13
CA ASN A 147 6.66 -16.90 -10.68
C ASN A 147 7.76 -16.84 -9.60
N LEU A 148 8.57 -17.89 -9.50
CA LEU A 148 9.66 -17.98 -8.53
C LEU A 148 10.70 -16.85 -8.66
N ARG A 149 10.88 -16.30 -9.87
CA ARG A 149 11.80 -15.18 -10.11
C ARG A 149 11.29 -13.90 -9.47
N ALA A 150 10.00 -13.61 -9.62
CA ALA A 150 9.37 -12.46 -8.99
C ALA A 150 9.46 -12.57 -7.47
N ILE A 151 9.23 -13.75 -6.90
CA ILE A 151 9.37 -13.99 -5.45
C ILE A 151 10.81 -13.76 -4.99
N PHE A 152 11.79 -14.28 -5.72
CA PHE A 152 13.21 -14.07 -5.38
C PHE A 152 13.57 -12.58 -5.39
N VAL A 153 13.23 -11.84 -6.45
CA VAL A 153 13.50 -10.41 -6.54
C VAL A 153 12.77 -9.63 -5.45
N TRP A 154 11.54 -10.04 -5.12
CA TRP A 154 10.76 -9.42 -4.04
C TRP A 154 11.44 -9.61 -2.68
N LEU A 155 11.90 -10.82 -2.35
CA LEU A 155 12.65 -11.10 -1.12
C LEU A 155 13.94 -10.28 -1.04
N VAL A 156 14.68 -10.19 -2.13
CA VAL A 156 15.90 -9.36 -2.20
C VAL A 156 15.55 -7.88 -1.98
N GLY A 157 14.44 -7.39 -2.52
CA GLY A 157 13.95 -6.03 -2.29
C GLY A 157 13.59 -5.75 -0.84
N VAL A 158 12.90 -6.67 -0.18
CA VAL A 158 12.55 -6.56 1.25
C VAL A 158 13.81 -6.53 2.11
N ILE A 159 14.77 -7.42 1.86
CA ILE A 159 16.05 -7.44 2.59
C ILE A 159 16.81 -6.14 2.34
N PHE A 160 16.83 -5.64 1.11
CA PHE A 160 17.46 -4.37 0.78
C PHE A 160 16.85 -3.22 1.57
N TYR A 161 15.52 -3.11 1.62
CA TYR A 161 14.82 -2.09 2.41
C TYR A 161 15.25 -2.15 3.88
N LEU A 162 15.27 -3.35 4.49
CA LEU A 162 15.65 -3.52 5.90
C LEU A 162 17.09 -3.07 6.19
N VAL A 163 18.00 -3.24 5.22
CA VAL A 163 19.40 -2.81 5.35
C VAL A 163 19.54 -1.30 5.18
N ILE A 164 18.76 -0.68 4.29
CA ILE A 164 18.90 0.76 4.00
C ILE A 164 18.04 1.66 4.90
N ASN A 165 16.92 1.17 5.45
CA ASN A 165 16.04 1.93 6.32
C ASN A 165 16.74 2.52 7.56
N PRO A 166 17.66 1.81 8.25
CA PRO A 166 18.35 2.39 9.39
C PRO A 166 19.52 3.32 9.03
N LEU A 167 19.86 3.49 7.75
CA LEU A 167 20.98 4.35 7.35
C LEU A 167 20.57 5.84 7.44
N PRO A 168 21.36 6.70 8.11
CA PRO A 168 21.02 8.11 8.35
C PRO A 168 20.72 8.91 7.09
N LEU A 169 21.39 8.56 5.98
CA LEU A 169 21.18 9.18 4.68
C LEU A 169 19.75 9.03 4.17
N PHE A 170 19.08 7.89 4.44
CA PHE A 170 17.75 7.61 3.89
C PHE A 170 16.63 7.97 4.86
N THR A 171 16.86 7.96 6.17
CA THR A 171 15.87 8.38 7.18
C THR A 171 15.57 9.88 7.11
N GLU A 172 16.57 10.71 6.79
CA GLU A 172 16.43 12.18 6.85
C GLU A 172 16.09 12.83 5.51
N THR A 173 16.16 12.10 4.40
CA THR A 173 16.01 12.69 3.05
C THR A 173 14.81 12.15 2.29
N VAL A 174 14.95 10.97 1.68
CA VAL A 174 14.06 10.46 0.63
C VAL A 174 13.22 9.26 1.11
N GLY A 175 13.60 8.64 2.23
CA GLY A 175 13.02 7.37 2.68
C GLY A 175 13.53 6.17 1.86
N ALA A 176 13.54 4.99 2.47
CA ALA A 176 14.04 3.76 1.86
C ALA A 176 13.16 3.21 0.70
N VAL A 177 11.96 3.77 0.51
CA VAL A 177 10.98 3.31 -0.48
C VAL A 177 11.48 3.47 -1.92
N TYR A 178 11.91 4.68 -2.31
CA TYR A 178 12.30 4.94 -3.70
C TYR A 178 13.54 4.15 -4.15
N PRO A 179 14.63 4.08 -3.35
CA PRO A 179 15.77 3.24 -3.70
C PRO A 179 15.37 1.77 -3.84
N THR A 180 14.49 1.27 -2.98
CA THR A 180 14.00 -0.11 -3.04
C THR A 180 13.24 -0.40 -4.33
N ILE A 181 12.35 0.51 -4.76
CA ILE A 181 11.63 0.39 -6.04
C ILE A 181 12.61 0.33 -7.22
N ILE A 182 13.63 1.18 -7.23
CA ILE A 182 14.62 1.22 -8.31
C ILE A 182 15.43 -0.08 -8.35
N VAL A 183 15.89 -0.56 -7.19
CA VAL A 183 16.68 -1.79 -7.10
C VAL A 183 15.87 -3.00 -7.55
N THR A 184 14.63 -3.16 -7.07
CA THR A 184 13.79 -4.29 -7.51
C THR A 184 13.40 -4.20 -8.97
N ALA A 185 13.19 -2.99 -9.50
CA ALA A 185 12.94 -2.78 -10.92
C ALA A 185 14.12 -3.24 -11.78
N VAL A 186 15.33 -2.79 -11.46
CA VAL A 186 16.55 -3.17 -12.18
C VAL A 186 16.82 -4.67 -12.07
N LEU A 187 16.72 -5.24 -10.86
CA LEU A 187 16.91 -6.67 -10.63
C LEU A 187 15.91 -7.51 -11.43
N TYR A 188 14.63 -7.15 -11.41
CA TYR A 188 13.60 -7.89 -12.16
C TYR A 188 13.85 -7.80 -13.67
N LEU A 189 14.30 -6.66 -14.18
CA LEU A 189 14.66 -6.49 -15.60
C LEU A 189 15.83 -7.39 -15.99
N ILE A 190 16.86 -7.48 -15.16
CA ILE A 190 18.03 -8.35 -15.40
C ILE A 190 17.59 -9.81 -15.39
N VAL A 191 16.88 -10.23 -14.35
CA VAL A 191 16.43 -11.63 -14.18
C VAL A 191 15.48 -12.07 -15.30
N SER A 192 14.60 -11.19 -15.75
CA SER A 192 13.67 -11.48 -16.86
C SER A 192 14.37 -11.58 -18.22
N LYS A 193 15.45 -10.81 -18.45
CA LYS A 193 16.25 -10.90 -19.69
C LYS A 193 17.13 -12.13 -19.76
N ILE A 194 17.68 -12.60 -18.63
CA ILE A 194 18.58 -13.77 -18.59
C ILE A 194 17.83 -15.06 -18.96
N ASN A 195 16.54 -15.16 -18.62
CA ASN A 195 15.78 -16.37 -18.90
C ASN A 195 14.39 -16.06 -19.50
N PRO A 196 14.28 -15.68 -20.77
CA PRO A 196 13.01 -15.24 -21.38
C PRO A 196 11.97 -16.35 -21.59
N LYS A 197 12.31 -17.61 -21.29
CA LYS A 197 11.51 -18.82 -21.65
C LYS A 197 10.55 -19.33 -20.57
N GLN A 198 10.08 -18.46 -19.66
CA GLN A 198 8.99 -18.79 -18.75
C GLN A 198 7.97 -17.66 -18.72
#